data_AF-A0A836GBJ9-F1
#
_entry.id   AF-A0A836GBJ9-F1
#
_cell.length_a   1.000
_cell.length_b   1.000
_cell.length_c   1.000
_cell.angle_alpha   90.00
_cell.angle_beta   90.00
_cell.angle_gamma   90.00
#
_symmetry.space_group_name_H-M   'P 1'
#
loop_
_entity.id
_entity.type
_entity.pdbx_description
1 polymer ?
#
loop_
_entity_poly.entity_id
_entity_poly.type
_entity_poly.pdbx_seq_one_letter_code
_entity_poly.pdbx_strand_id
1 'polypeptide(L)'
;MLPSLFLLIDIDNTLYEYSETGFHHEMRDRIFAFAEQRVGLTAEQVEYLSRKYWLNYGLSLYGYVKEYKVDAKEYSDFVHQCSYDKLHYNKPLVDMLVSMQYVPEDVEGHDGLCPTGVDHLYYFTNANHAHARRILDRQGLRPIFARPRPAGRPVKDYHGTDDQTDCEDEVEWLGFSYEDQWRLTYPETANKPMRRAYEVIYKAIDDQVTEDAKLLAATTTAAGGDSGLMSSSALHNSVKAEEVESKRAHLRPENFVMVDDSLMNIDAPLELGWSAVWYAHDAEELPTDVMTNASAPLYASAVASGRLQVIRSILELKTAVERIRQVNSQRTLL
;
A
#
# COMPACT_ATOMS: atom_id res chain seq x y z
N MET A 1 8.43 21.79 11.31
CA MET A 1 7.37 21.20 10.47
C MET A 1 7.06 19.82 11.00
N LEU A 2 5.80 19.36 10.95
CA LEU A 2 5.49 17.98 11.30
C LEU A 2 6.09 17.04 10.22
N PRO A 3 6.55 15.84 10.58
CA PRO A 3 7.20 14.94 9.63
C PRO A 3 6.21 14.46 8.57
N SER A 4 6.65 14.34 7.32
CA SER A 4 5.92 13.60 6.27
C SER A 4 5.86 12.13 6.64
N LEU A 5 4.73 11.47 6.38
CA LEU A 5 4.55 10.04 6.66
C LEU A 5 4.50 9.25 5.35
N PHE A 6 4.93 7.99 5.41
CA PHE A 6 4.86 7.03 4.32
C PHE A 6 3.77 6.02 4.65
N LEU A 7 2.65 6.08 3.94
CA LEU A 7 1.50 5.20 4.17
C LEU A 7 1.54 4.05 3.18
N LEU A 8 1.51 2.83 3.70
CA LEU A 8 1.27 1.61 2.92
C LEU A 8 -0.13 1.14 3.19
N ILE A 9 -1.00 1.26 2.19
CA ILE A 9 -2.44 1.08 2.31
C ILE A 9 -2.84 -0.20 1.58
N ASP A 10 -3.42 -1.14 2.31
CA ASP A 10 -4.03 -2.31 1.70
C ASP A 10 -5.21 -1.93 0.79
N ILE A 11 -5.57 -2.82 -0.14
CA ILE A 11 -6.64 -2.56 -1.10
C ILE A 11 -7.92 -3.28 -0.70
N ASP A 12 -7.85 -4.60 -0.60
CA ASP A 12 -9.03 -5.46 -0.56
C ASP A 12 -9.64 -5.49 0.82
N ASN A 13 -10.92 -5.09 0.92
CA ASN A 13 -11.59 -4.84 2.20
C ASN A 13 -11.00 -3.67 3.01
N THR A 14 -10.15 -2.83 2.40
CA THR A 14 -9.58 -1.63 3.04
C THR A 14 -10.01 -0.34 2.30
N LEU A 15 -9.73 -0.24 1.00
CA LEU A 15 -10.13 0.92 0.18
C LEU A 15 -11.59 0.84 -0.31
N TYR A 16 -12.26 -0.27 -0.04
CA TYR A 16 -13.67 -0.55 -0.26
C TYR A 16 -14.03 -1.71 0.68
N GLU A 17 -15.32 -1.96 0.91
CA GLU A 17 -15.71 -3.09 1.74
C GLU A 17 -16.14 -4.30 0.89
N TYR A 18 -15.86 -5.51 1.37
CA TYR A 18 -16.38 -6.73 0.76
C TYR A 18 -17.91 -6.84 0.84
N SER A 19 -18.53 -6.16 1.81
CA SER A 19 -19.98 -6.04 1.95
C SER A 19 -20.63 -5.35 0.74
N GLU A 20 -19.92 -4.41 0.11
CA GLU A 20 -20.38 -3.61 -1.04
C GLU A 20 -20.21 -4.35 -2.37
N THR A 21 -19.15 -5.16 -2.49
CA THR A 21 -18.74 -5.81 -3.74
C THR A 21 -19.10 -7.29 -3.82
N GLY A 22 -19.11 -8.00 -2.70
CA GLY A 22 -19.22 -9.46 -2.67
C GLY A 22 -17.97 -10.19 -3.17
N PHE A 23 -16.83 -9.51 -3.34
CA PHE A 23 -15.61 -10.14 -3.86
C PHE A 23 -15.13 -11.31 -3.01
N HIS A 24 -15.32 -11.27 -1.69
CA HIS A 24 -14.99 -12.39 -0.82
C HIS A 24 -15.70 -13.70 -1.23
N HIS A 25 -16.96 -13.63 -1.69
CA HIS A 25 -17.67 -14.79 -2.21
C HIS A 25 -17.14 -15.21 -3.58
N GLU A 26 -17.00 -14.26 -4.51
CA GLU A 26 -16.53 -14.54 -5.87
C GLU A 26 -15.11 -15.15 -5.87
N MET A 27 -14.20 -14.58 -5.08
CA MET A 27 -12.83 -15.09 -4.93
C MET A 27 -12.84 -16.46 -4.25
N ARG A 28 -13.64 -16.66 -3.18
CA ARG A 28 -13.76 -17.98 -2.54
C ARG A 28 -14.21 -19.04 -3.54
N ASP A 29 -15.29 -18.80 -4.28
CA ASP A 29 -15.84 -19.76 -5.24
C ASP A 29 -14.82 -20.10 -6.34
N ARG A 30 -14.04 -19.10 -6.77
CA ARG A 30 -12.97 -19.30 -7.76
C ARG A 30 -11.77 -20.06 -7.20
N ILE A 31 -11.39 -19.84 -5.94
CA ILE A 31 -10.36 -20.65 -5.27
C ILE A 31 -10.79 -22.13 -5.25
N PHE A 32 -12.05 -22.39 -4.92
CA PHE A 32 -12.63 -23.74 -4.95
C PHE A 32 -12.62 -24.33 -6.36
N ALA A 33 -13.16 -23.61 -7.34
CA ALA A 33 -13.16 -24.06 -8.72
C ALA A 33 -11.75 -24.34 -9.26
N PHE A 34 -10.77 -23.48 -8.97
CA PHE A 34 -9.38 -23.69 -9.40
C PHE A 34 -8.79 -24.94 -8.75
N ALA A 35 -8.92 -25.07 -7.43
CA ALA A 35 -8.33 -26.19 -6.69
C ALA A 35 -8.96 -27.53 -7.06
N GLU A 36 -10.27 -27.57 -7.33
CA GLU A 36 -10.94 -28.78 -7.83
C GLU A 36 -10.50 -29.12 -9.26
N GLN A 37 -10.54 -28.15 -10.17
CA GLN A 37 -10.34 -28.40 -11.61
C GLN A 37 -8.87 -28.54 -12.02
N ARG A 38 -7.97 -27.79 -11.39
CA ARG A 38 -6.55 -27.70 -11.77
C ARG A 38 -5.63 -28.47 -10.84
N VAL A 39 -6.01 -28.62 -9.57
CA VAL A 39 -5.19 -29.33 -8.56
C VAL A 39 -5.76 -30.71 -8.24
N GLY A 40 -7.06 -30.94 -8.47
CA GLY A 40 -7.72 -32.23 -8.21
C GLY A 40 -8.07 -32.45 -6.74
N LEU A 41 -8.27 -31.36 -5.98
CA LEU A 41 -8.66 -31.41 -4.57
C LEU A 41 -10.19 -31.53 -4.43
N THR A 42 -10.66 -32.13 -3.33
CA THR A 42 -12.09 -32.10 -2.97
C THR A 42 -12.45 -30.79 -2.28
N ALA A 43 -13.72 -30.36 -2.33
CA ALA A 43 -14.20 -29.18 -1.60
C ALA A 43 -13.76 -29.13 -0.12
N GLU A 44 -13.83 -30.27 0.59
CA GLU A 44 -13.37 -30.37 1.99
C GLU A 44 -11.87 -30.10 2.14
N GLN A 45 -11.06 -30.62 1.22
CA GLN A 45 -9.62 -30.36 1.20
C GLN A 45 -9.35 -28.89 0.90
N VAL A 46 -10.07 -28.28 -0.06
CA VAL A 46 -9.90 -26.87 -0.39
C VAL A 46 -10.24 -25.98 0.80
N GLU A 47 -11.35 -26.24 1.48
CA GLU A 47 -11.76 -25.46 2.65
C GLU A 47 -10.70 -25.51 3.74
N TYR A 48 -10.23 -26.71 4.07
CA TYR A 48 -9.18 -26.91 5.06
C TYR A 48 -7.86 -26.22 4.66
N LEU A 49 -7.40 -26.45 3.43
CA LEU A 49 -6.11 -25.94 2.93
C LEU A 49 -6.12 -24.43 2.75
N SER A 50 -7.19 -23.85 2.19
CA SER A 50 -7.30 -22.39 2.02
C SER A 50 -7.24 -21.68 3.37
N ARG A 51 -7.97 -22.19 4.37
CA ARG A 51 -7.93 -21.65 5.73
C ARG A 51 -6.56 -21.83 6.36
N LYS A 52 -5.96 -23.02 6.25
CA LYS A 52 -4.61 -23.32 6.76
C LYS A 52 -3.56 -22.39 6.15
N TYR A 53 -3.58 -22.21 4.83
CA TYR A 53 -2.61 -21.39 4.12
C TYR A 53 -2.79 -19.91 4.41
N TRP A 54 -4.02 -19.41 4.47
CA TRP A 54 -4.28 -18.04 4.89
C TRP A 54 -3.79 -17.78 6.32
N LEU A 55 -4.12 -18.65 7.29
CA LEU A 55 -3.66 -18.49 8.67
C LEU A 55 -2.13 -18.56 8.81
N ASN A 56 -1.47 -19.42 8.03
CA ASN A 56 -0.02 -19.64 8.16
C ASN A 56 0.81 -18.67 7.32
N TYR A 57 0.27 -18.14 6.22
CA TYR A 57 1.03 -17.42 5.19
C TYR A 57 0.43 -16.06 4.81
N GLY A 58 -0.76 -15.70 5.30
CA GLY A 58 -1.49 -14.48 4.92
C GLY A 58 -2.08 -14.48 3.51
N LEU A 59 -1.75 -15.49 2.71
CA LEU A 59 -2.13 -15.61 1.30
C LEU A 59 -2.23 -17.08 0.93
N SER A 60 -3.43 -17.54 0.57
CA SER A 60 -3.67 -18.95 0.20
C SER A 60 -2.84 -19.39 -1.00
N LEU A 61 -2.66 -18.50 -1.98
CA LEU A 61 -1.82 -18.69 -3.16
C LEU A 61 -0.41 -19.18 -2.79
N TYR A 62 0.21 -18.62 -1.75
CA TYR A 62 1.54 -19.01 -1.31
C TYR A 62 1.62 -20.52 -0.97
N GLY A 63 0.60 -21.03 -0.27
CA GLY A 63 0.52 -22.45 0.06
C GLY A 63 0.35 -23.34 -1.16
N TYR A 64 -0.51 -22.94 -2.11
CA TYR A 64 -0.70 -23.68 -3.37
C TYR A 64 0.56 -23.73 -4.23
N VAL A 65 1.29 -22.62 -4.35
CA VAL A 65 2.59 -22.60 -5.05
C VAL A 65 3.60 -23.51 -4.35
N LYS A 66 3.70 -23.41 -3.03
CA LYS A 66 4.69 -24.14 -2.24
C LYS A 66 4.45 -25.65 -2.26
N GLU A 67 3.23 -26.08 -1.96
CA GLU A 67 2.86 -27.49 -1.76
C GLU A 67 2.42 -28.19 -3.05
N TYR A 68 1.75 -27.48 -3.97
CA TYR A 68 1.19 -28.06 -5.21
C TYR A 68 1.87 -27.61 -6.50
N LYS A 69 2.88 -26.72 -6.43
CA LYS A 69 3.59 -26.19 -7.61
C LYS A 69 2.67 -25.52 -8.63
N VAL A 70 1.57 -24.96 -8.14
CA VAL A 70 0.66 -24.12 -8.92
C VAL A 70 1.44 -22.95 -9.51
N ASP A 71 1.17 -22.61 -10.76
CA ASP A 71 1.65 -21.37 -11.34
C ASP A 71 0.92 -20.18 -10.72
N ALA A 72 1.68 -19.24 -10.16
CA ALA A 72 1.12 -18.17 -9.36
C ALA A 72 0.27 -17.19 -10.18
N LYS A 73 0.66 -16.99 -11.44
CA LYS A 73 -0.05 -16.11 -12.37
C LYS A 73 -1.35 -16.75 -12.81
N GLU A 74 -1.31 -18.02 -13.26
CA GLU A 74 -2.51 -18.74 -13.67
C GLU A 74 -3.56 -18.75 -12.55
N TYR A 75 -3.13 -19.01 -11.32
CA TYR A 75 -4.02 -18.97 -10.15
C TYR A 75 -4.58 -17.57 -9.91
N SER A 76 -3.72 -16.54 -9.83
CA SER A 76 -4.17 -15.21 -9.45
C SER A 76 -5.06 -14.58 -10.54
N ASP A 77 -4.75 -14.80 -11.81
CA ASP A 77 -5.60 -14.38 -12.92
C ASP A 77 -6.95 -15.07 -12.90
N PHE A 78 -7.00 -16.36 -12.54
CA PHE A 78 -8.26 -17.09 -12.44
C PHE A 78 -9.11 -16.62 -11.25
N VAL A 79 -8.50 -16.47 -10.07
CA VAL A 79 -9.19 -16.09 -8.83
C VAL A 79 -9.69 -14.65 -8.88
N HIS A 80 -8.92 -13.73 -9.48
CA HIS A 80 -9.27 -12.32 -9.56
C HIS A 80 -10.18 -11.96 -10.76
N GLN A 81 -10.76 -12.93 -11.47
CA GLN A 81 -11.81 -12.69 -12.47
C GLN A 81 -13.16 -12.28 -11.82
N CYS A 82 -13.15 -11.31 -10.92
CA CYS A 82 -14.34 -10.81 -10.24
C CYS A 82 -15.15 -9.85 -11.13
N SER A 83 -16.43 -9.65 -10.80
CA SER A 83 -17.26 -8.63 -11.42
C SER A 83 -17.04 -7.26 -10.76
N TYR A 84 -16.22 -6.42 -11.37
CA TYR A 84 -15.91 -5.07 -10.87
C TYR A 84 -17.03 -4.04 -11.04
N ASP A 85 -18.23 -4.44 -11.48
CA ASP A 85 -19.32 -3.53 -11.84
C ASP A 85 -19.99 -2.87 -10.64
N LYS A 86 -19.84 -3.48 -9.46
CA LYS A 86 -20.31 -2.94 -8.17
C LYS A 86 -19.37 -1.87 -7.60
N LEU A 87 -18.16 -1.74 -8.14
CA LEU A 87 -17.26 -0.66 -7.75
C LEU A 87 -17.62 0.62 -8.48
N HIS A 88 -17.69 1.70 -7.72
CA HIS A 88 -18.03 3.02 -8.21
C HIS A 88 -16.99 4.04 -7.78
N TYR A 89 -16.95 5.16 -8.49
CA TYR A 89 -16.11 6.29 -8.15
C TYR A 89 -16.40 6.75 -6.71
N ASN A 90 -15.39 6.72 -5.85
CA ASN A 90 -15.54 7.00 -4.43
C ASN A 90 -15.05 8.42 -4.11
N LYS A 91 -15.89 9.42 -4.40
CA LYS A 91 -15.52 10.83 -4.22
C LYS A 91 -15.03 11.15 -2.80
N PRO A 92 -15.73 10.72 -1.72
CA PRO A 92 -15.26 11.01 -0.36
C PRO A 92 -13.86 10.45 -0.06
N LEU A 93 -13.58 9.22 -0.49
CA LEU A 93 -12.27 8.60 -0.33
C LEU A 93 -11.19 9.33 -1.13
N VAL A 94 -11.47 9.63 -2.40
CA VAL A 94 -10.57 10.40 -3.29
C VAL A 94 -10.24 11.76 -2.65
N ASP A 95 -11.26 12.53 -2.26
CA ASP A 95 -11.08 13.86 -1.66
C ASP A 95 -10.23 13.78 -0.38
N MET A 96 -10.48 12.78 0.47
CA MET A 96 -9.72 12.58 1.71
C MET A 96 -8.25 12.30 1.41
N LEU A 97 -7.95 11.31 0.56
CA LEU A 97 -6.57 10.91 0.26
C LEU A 97 -5.80 12.02 -0.48
N VAL A 98 -6.46 12.74 -1.40
CA VAL A 98 -5.88 13.93 -2.04
C VAL A 98 -5.54 15.00 -0.99
N SER A 99 -6.42 15.24 -0.03
CA SER A 99 -6.14 16.22 1.05
C SER A 99 -4.99 15.83 2.00
N MET A 100 -4.50 14.60 1.92
CA MET A 100 -3.31 14.12 2.65
C MET A 100 -2.03 14.29 1.83
N GLN A 101 -2.14 14.35 0.50
CA GLN A 101 -1.02 14.51 -0.43
C GLN A 101 -0.72 15.98 -0.79
N TYR A 102 -1.63 16.90 -0.49
CA TYR A 102 -1.48 18.31 -0.85
C TYR A 102 -1.82 19.23 0.31
N VAL A 103 -1.02 20.30 0.46
CA VAL A 103 -1.38 21.46 1.28
C VAL A 103 -1.92 22.52 0.31
N PRO A 104 -3.16 23.03 0.47
CA PRO A 104 -3.68 24.08 -0.40
C PRO A 104 -2.81 25.33 -0.33
N GLU A 105 -2.53 25.94 -1.49
CA GLU A 105 -1.73 27.17 -1.60
C GLU A 105 -2.45 28.42 -1.02
N ASP A 106 -3.78 28.35 -0.85
CA ASP A 106 -4.64 29.51 -0.55
C ASP A 106 -4.99 29.71 0.95
N VAL A 107 -4.02 29.62 1.86
CA VAL A 107 -4.21 30.08 3.25
C VAL A 107 -3.41 31.36 3.49
N GLU A 108 -3.69 32.40 2.71
CA GLU A 108 -3.34 33.77 3.09
C GLU A 108 -4.16 34.16 4.34
N GLY A 109 -3.55 34.11 5.52
CA GLY A 109 -4.13 34.73 6.72
C GLY A 109 -3.96 34.03 8.06
N HIS A 110 -3.31 32.86 8.16
CA HIS A 110 -3.01 32.26 9.46
C HIS A 110 -1.58 32.58 9.93
N ASP A 111 -1.47 33.51 10.88
CA ASP A 111 -0.26 33.81 11.68
C ASP A 111 0.00 32.75 12.77
N GLY A 112 -0.09 31.47 12.38
CA GLY A 112 0.11 30.32 13.26
C GLY A 112 0.43 29.09 12.44
N LEU A 113 1.40 28.27 12.91
CA LEU A 113 2.00 27.13 12.19
C LEU A 113 1.01 26.38 11.26
N CYS A 114 1.11 26.58 9.94
CA CYS A 114 0.88 25.52 8.96
C CYS A 114 2.26 25.08 8.47
N PRO A 115 2.63 23.78 8.55
CA PRO A 115 2.04 22.78 7.64
C PRO A 115 1.91 21.37 8.24
N THR A 116 0.82 20.66 7.94
CA THR A 116 0.87 19.20 7.92
C THR A 116 1.88 18.77 6.86
N GLY A 117 2.79 17.85 7.17
CA GLY A 117 3.65 17.26 6.14
C GLY A 117 2.78 16.58 5.07
N VAL A 118 3.15 16.72 3.80
CA VAL A 118 2.56 15.95 2.70
C VAL A 118 2.87 14.49 2.91
N ASP A 119 1.85 13.63 2.85
CA ASP A 119 2.05 12.19 2.99
C ASP A 119 2.36 11.52 1.65
N HIS A 120 3.18 10.48 1.72
CA HIS A 120 3.57 9.66 0.59
C HIS A 120 2.78 8.35 0.64
N LEU A 121 1.80 8.22 -0.26
CA LEU A 121 0.88 7.09 -0.26
C LEU A 121 1.34 6.01 -1.25
N TYR A 122 1.33 4.77 -0.80
CA TYR A 122 1.60 3.58 -1.59
C TYR A 122 0.51 2.55 -1.33
N TYR A 123 0.05 1.84 -2.35
CA TYR A 123 -0.76 0.64 -2.09
C TYR A 123 0.15 -0.54 -1.72
N PHE A 124 -0.33 -1.44 -0.87
CA PHE A 124 0.40 -2.64 -0.49
C PHE A 124 -0.53 -3.82 -0.28
N THR A 125 -0.67 -4.67 -1.29
CA THR A 125 -1.70 -5.72 -1.36
C THR A 125 -1.10 -7.11 -1.63
N ASN A 126 -1.77 -8.14 -1.12
CA ASN A 126 -1.53 -9.55 -1.49
C ASN A 126 -2.29 -9.98 -2.76
N ALA A 127 -3.10 -9.10 -3.36
CA ALA A 127 -3.69 -9.32 -4.67
C ALA A 127 -2.67 -9.08 -5.79
N ASN A 128 -3.04 -9.52 -6.99
CA ASN A 128 -2.22 -9.35 -8.18
C ASN A 128 -2.31 -7.92 -8.72
N HIS A 129 -1.31 -7.49 -9.49
CA HIS A 129 -1.25 -6.11 -9.99
C HIS A 129 -2.48 -5.75 -10.85
N ALA A 130 -2.95 -6.69 -11.67
CA ALA A 130 -4.13 -6.48 -12.53
C ALA A 130 -5.40 -6.23 -11.71
N HIS A 131 -5.60 -6.96 -10.60
CA HIS A 131 -6.73 -6.78 -9.69
C HIS A 131 -6.67 -5.44 -8.98
N ALA A 132 -5.51 -5.11 -8.41
CA ALA A 132 -5.26 -3.82 -7.77
C ALA A 132 -5.58 -2.66 -8.70
N ARG A 133 -5.06 -2.69 -9.93
CA ARG A 133 -5.33 -1.69 -10.97
C ARG A 133 -6.82 -1.51 -11.23
N ARG A 134 -7.55 -2.61 -11.49
CA ARG A 134 -8.98 -2.56 -11.80
C ARG A 134 -9.78 -1.92 -10.66
N ILE A 135 -9.42 -2.18 -9.40
CA ILE A 135 -10.06 -1.54 -8.25
C ILE A 135 -9.73 -0.04 -8.21
N LEU A 136 -8.45 0.31 -8.28
CA LEU A 136 -8.00 1.69 -8.19
C LEU A 136 -8.57 2.56 -9.31
N ASP A 137 -8.63 2.04 -10.54
CA ASP A 137 -9.23 2.74 -11.68
C ASP A 137 -10.74 2.96 -11.46
N ARG A 138 -11.48 1.91 -11.07
CA ARG A 138 -12.95 1.99 -10.87
C ARG A 138 -13.35 2.94 -9.73
N GLN A 139 -12.52 3.04 -8.70
CA GLN A 139 -12.75 3.94 -7.57
C GLN A 139 -12.26 5.39 -7.80
N GLY A 140 -11.56 5.66 -8.91
CA GLY A 140 -10.99 6.98 -9.19
C GLY A 140 -9.68 7.28 -8.46
N LEU A 141 -9.01 6.24 -7.96
CA LEU A 141 -7.80 6.32 -7.14
C LEU A 141 -6.51 6.26 -7.95
N ARG A 142 -6.56 5.98 -9.26
CA ARG A 142 -5.37 5.97 -10.14
C ARG A 142 -4.48 7.20 -9.97
N PRO A 143 -4.98 8.45 -9.98
CA PRO A 143 -4.13 9.64 -9.87
C PRO A 143 -3.36 9.76 -8.53
N ILE A 144 -3.77 9.02 -7.50
CA ILE A 144 -3.19 9.02 -6.15
C ILE A 144 -2.03 8.03 -6.07
N PHE A 145 -2.18 6.88 -6.73
CA PHE A 145 -1.25 5.75 -6.68
C PHE A 145 -0.47 5.53 -7.97
N ALA A 146 -0.46 6.51 -8.86
CA ALA A 146 0.22 6.40 -10.13
C ALA A 146 0.79 7.75 -10.55
N ARG A 147 1.98 7.74 -11.15
CA ARG A 147 2.62 8.94 -11.70
C ARG A 147 3.16 8.66 -13.11
N PRO A 148 3.40 9.70 -13.93
CA PRO A 148 4.09 9.52 -15.20
C PRO A 148 5.45 8.84 -14.98
N ARG A 149 5.72 7.79 -15.75
CA ARG A 149 6.98 7.04 -15.66
C ARG A 149 8.14 7.93 -16.12
N PRO A 150 9.19 8.12 -15.30
CA PRO A 150 10.38 8.81 -15.74
C PRO A 150 11.04 8.10 -16.93
N ALA A 151 11.47 8.86 -17.93
CA ALA A 151 12.16 8.33 -19.10
C ALA A 151 13.40 7.51 -18.68
N GLY A 152 13.54 6.31 -19.24
CA GLY A 152 14.64 5.40 -18.95
C GLY A 152 14.45 4.50 -17.73
N ARG A 153 13.36 4.64 -16.95
CA ARG A 153 13.00 3.59 -15.97
C ARG A 153 12.48 2.34 -16.69
N PRO A 154 12.94 1.14 -16.31
CA PRO A 154 12.45 -0.09 -16.90
C PRO A 154 10.96 -0.28 -16.60
N VAL A 155 10.23 -0.82 -17.57
CA VAL A 155 8.87 -1.31 -17.34
C VAL A 155 8.95 -2.44 -16.32
N LYS A 156 8.17 -2.36 -15.25
CA LYS A 156 7.98 -3.53 -14.38
C LYS A 156 7.19 -4.56 -15.19
N ASP A 157 7.84 -5.67 -15.51
CA ASP A 157 7.18 -6.77 -16.19
C ASP A 157 6.26 -7.49 -15.20
N TYR A 158 4.98 -7.13 -15.25
CA TYR A 158 3.91 -7.90 -14.64
C TYR A 158 3.44 -8.88 -15.71
N HIS A 159 4.09 -10.05 -15.75
CA HIS A 159 3.94 -11.14 -16.73
C HIS A 159 2.86 -10.87 -17.81
N GLY A 160 3.30 -10.31 -18.94
CA GLY A 160 2.39 -9.84 -19.99
C GLY A 160 1.64 -10.96 -20.71
N THR A 161 0.32 -10.85 -20.73
CA THR A 161 -0.59 -11.12 -21.88
C THR A 161 -2.00 -10.67 -21.47
N ASP A 162 -2.62 -9.78 -22.24
CA ASP A 162 -4.08 -9.49 -22.29
C ASP A 162 -4.68 -8.29 -21.52
N ASP A 163 -3.96 -7.20 -21.30
CA ASP A 163 -4.63 -5.91 -21.10
C ASP A 163 -3.88 -4.81 -21.87
N GLN A 164 -4.63 -3.94 -22.56
CA GLN A 164 -4.17 -2.86 -23.45
C GLN A 164 -2.87 -2.20 -22.94
N THR A 165 -1.73 -2.62 -23.50
CA THR A 165 -0.37 -2.40 -22.97
C THR A 165 0.12 -0.96 -23.12
N ASP A 166 -0.40 -0.24 -24.10
CA ASP A 166 0.24 1.01 -24.54
C ASP A 166 0.15 2.13 -23.49
N CYS A 167 -0.92 2.18 -22.69
CA CYS A 167 -1.10 3.21 -21.66
C CYS A 167 -0.45 2.84 -20.31
N GLU A 168 -0.27 1.55 -20.02
CA GLU A 168 0.38 1.11 -18.77
C GLU A 168 1.90 1.30 -18.83
N ASP A 169 2.48 1.32 -20.03
CA ASP A 169 3.90 1.58 -20.25
C ASP A 169 4.32 3.05 -19.99
N GLU A 170 3.36 3.96 -19.87
CA GLU A 170 3.61 5.37 -19.60
C GLU A 170 3.56 5.72 -18.11
N VAL A 171 3.14 4.77 -17.27
CA VAL A 171 2.82 5.02 -15.86
C VAL A 171 3.73 4.21 -14.93
N GLU A 172 4.13 4.82 -13.81
CA GLU A 172 4.73 4.14 -12.67
C GLU A 172 3.70 4.08 -11.53
N TRP A 173 3.35 2.86 -11.12
CA TRP A 173 2.47 2.61 -9.99
C TRP A 173 3.23 2.75 -8.67
N LEU A 174 2.67 3.54 -7.75
CA LEU A 174 3.13 3.74 -6.38
C LEU A 174 2.50 2.67 -5.50
N GLY A 175 3.06 1.48 -5.54
CA GLY A 175 2.65 0.41 -4.66
C GLY A 175 3.25 -0.94 -5.01
N PHE A 176 2.80 -1.94 -4.26
CA PHE A 176 3.40 -3.25 -4.22
C PHE A 176 2.32 -4.34 -4.15
N SER A 177 2.20 -5.09 -5.24
CA SER A 177 1.37 -6.29 -5.37
C SER A 177 2.07 -7.52 -4.77
N TYR A 178 1.43 -8.69 -4.75
CA TYR A 178 2.15 -9.92 -4.35
C TYR A 178 3.33 -10.22 -5.30
N GLU A 179 3.20 -9.89 -6.58
CA GLU A 179 4.26 -10.07 -7.57
C GLU A 179 5.47 -9.21 -7.22
N ASP A 180 5.25 -7.94 -6.83
CA ASP A 180 6.31 -7.06 -6.35
C ASP A 180 6.98 -7.61 -5.10
N GLN A 181 6.18 -8.07 -4.13
CA GLN A 181 6.67 -8.65 -2.88
C GLN A 181 7.57 -9.86 -3.14
N TRP A 182 7.11 -10.81 -3.96
CA TRP A 182 7.83 -12.04 -4.26
C TRP A 182 9.10 -11.76 -5.08
N ARG A 183 9.03 -10.85 -6.04
CA ARG A 183 10.20 -10.40 -6.82
C ARG A 183 11.27 -9.77 -5.92
N LEU A 184 10.87 -8.91 -4.97
CA LEU A 184 11.79 -8.22 -4.06
C LEU A 184 12.37 -9.13 -2.99
N THR A 185 11.72 -10.25 -2.68
CA THR A 185 12.17 -11.19 -1.64
C THR A 185 12.92 -12.41 -2.17
N TYR A 186 12.90 -12.63 -3.49
CA TYR A 186 13.60 -13.71 -4.18
C TYR A 186 15.06 -13.87 -3.68
N PRO A 187 15.57 -15.10 -3.47
CA PRO A 187 14.97 -16.41 -3.80
C PRO A 187 13.94 -16.95 -2.80
N GLU A 188 13.87 -16.37 -1.60
CA GLU A 188 12.94 -16.81 -0.57
C GLU A 188 11.74 -15.87 -0.53
N THR A 189 10.72 -16.23 -1.31
CA THR A 189 9.48 -15.46 -1.46
C THR A 189 8.82 -15.20 -0.11
N ALA A 190 8.40 -13.95 0.11
CA ALA A 190 7.60 -13.55 1.24
C ALA A 190 6.54 -12.53 0.80
N ASN A 191 5.40 -12.53 1.49
CA ASN A 191 4.30 -11.57 1.33
C ASN A 191 3.74 -11.20 2.72
N LYS A 192 2.84 -10.22 2.81
CA LYS A 192 2.14 -9.91 4.08
C LYS A 192 1.48 -11.18 4.65
N PRO A 193 1.63 -11.52 5.94
CA PRO A 193 2.22 -10.73 7.03
C PRO A 193 3.71 -11.00 7.32
N MET A 194 4.43 -11.71 6.46
CA MET A 194 5.83 -12.08 6.74
C MET A 194 6.71 -10.84 6.85
N ARG A 195 7.44 -10.69 7.97
CA ARG A 195 8.31 -9.55 8.27
C ARG A 195 9.22 -9.11 7.11
N ARG A 196 9.81 -10.08 6.41
CA ARG A 196 10.70 -9.85 5.27
C ARG A 196 10.04 -9.03 4.15
N ALA A 197 8.73 -9.20 3.92
CA ALA A 197 8.00 -8.42 2.93
C ALA A 197 8.08 -6.92 3.27
N TYR A 198 7.81 -6.53 4.52
CA TYR A 198 7.88 -5.14 4.97
C TYR A 198 9.30 -4.57 4.88
N GLU A 199 10.31 -5.36 5.26
CA GLU A 199 11.72 -4.95 5.22
C GLU A 199 12.20 -4.63 3.80
N VAL A 200 11.87 -5.47 2.81
CA VAL A 200 12.27 -5.21 1.42
C VAL A 200 11.48 -4.06 0.79
N ILE A 201 10.25 -3.83 1.24
CA ILE A 201 9.39 -2.75 0.73
C ILE A 201 9.88 -1.40 1.24
N TYR A 202 10.26 -1.31 2.52
CA TYR A 202 10.97 -0.15 3.07
C TYR A 202 12.21 0.18 2.25
N LYS A 203 13.03 -0.85 2.00
CA LYS A 203 14.24 -0.68 1.18
C LYS A 203 13.91 -0.25 -0.25
N ALA A 204 12.86 -0.79 -0.86
CA ALA A 204 12.45 -0.42 -2.21
C ALA A 204 12.02 1.05 -2.30
N ILE A 205 11.34 1.58 -1.27
CA ILE A 205 10.98 3.00 -1.18
C ILE A 205 12.25 3.86 -1.00
N ASP A 206 13.21 3.44 -0.17
CA ASP A 206 14.51 4.13 0.00
C ASP A 206 15.31 4.18 -1.31
N ASP A 207 15.39 3.05 -2.02
CA ASP A 207 16.03 2.97 -3.33
C ASP A 207 15.32 3.87 -4.35
N GLN A 208 13.98 3.89 -4.37
CA GLN A 208 13.19 4.76 -5.26
C GLN A 208 13.45 6.25 -4.99
N VAL A 209 13.50 6.67 -3.72
CA VAL A 209 13.83 8.05 -3.31
C VAL A 209 15.27 8.42 -3.71
N THR A 210 16.19 7.47 -3.61
CA THR A 210 17.57 7.65 -4.04
C THR A 210 17.69 7.81 -5.55
N GLU A 211 16.96 7.03 -6.32
CA GLU A 211 16.89 7.13 -7.79
C GLU A 211 16.25 8.43 -8.27
N ASP A 212 15.13 8.84 -7.67
CA ASP A 212 14.45 10.10 -8.02
C ASP A 212 15.38 11.30 -7.85
N ALA A 213 16.17 11.33 -6.77
CA ALA A 213 17.17 12.37 -6.56
C ALA A 213 18.29 12.38 -7.62
N LYS A 214 18.74 11.19 -8.07
CA LYS A 214 19.75 11.09 -9.14
C LYS A 214 19.20 11.59 -10.46
N LEU A 215 17.96 11.25 -10.80
CA LEU A 215 17.28 11.71 -12.01
C LEU A 215 17.10 13.24 -12.02
N LEU A 216 16.74 13.83 -10.86
CA LEU A 216 16.66 15.28 -10.72
C LEU A 216 18.01 15.96 -10.92
N ALA A 217 19.08 15.44 -10.31
CA ALA A 217 20.42 15.98 -10.49
C ALA A 217 20.92 15.92 -11.95
N ALA A 218 20.61 14.82 -12.67
CA ALA A 218 20.93 14.67 -14.08
C ALA A 218 20.15 15.63 -14.99
N THR A 219 18.90 15.94 -14.65
CA THR A 219 18.06 16.87 -15.42
C THR A 219 18.51 18.33 -15.24
N THR A 220 18.86 18.72 -14.01
CA THR A 220 19.35 20.08 -13.70
C THR A 220 20.69 20.37 -14.38
N THR A 221 21.59 19.38 -14.47
CA THR A 221 22.87 19.53 -15.18
C THR A 221 22.71 19.66 -16.69
N ALA A 222 21.68 19.05 -17.29
CA ALA A 222 21.36 19.19 -18.71
C ALA A 222 20.70 20.53 -19.06
N ALA A 223 19.98 21.17 -18.12
CA ALA A 223 19.21 22.39 -18.35
C ALA A 223 19.99 23.71 -18.13
N GLY A 224 21.25 23.66 -17.69
CA GLY A 224 22.07 24.84 -17.32
C GLY A 224 22.49 25.78 -18.46
N GLY A 225 21.76 25.83 -19.58
CA GLY A 225 22.12 26.57 -20.79
C GLY A 225 21.23 27.77 -21.16
N ASP A 226 20.10 28.01 -20.50
CA ASP A 226 19.18 29.09 -20.91
C ASP A 226 18.68 29.91 -19.71
N SER A 227 18.84 31.23 -19.78
CA SER A 227 18.56 32.15 -18.66
C SER A 227 17.52 33.20 -19.07
N GLY A 228 16.48 33.35 -18.23
CA GLY A 228 15.51 34.44 -18.28
C GLY A 228 14.06 33.96 -18.28
N LEU A 229 13.34 34.21 -17.17
CA LEU A 229 12.01 33.72 -16.77
C LEU A 229 11.92 32.25 -16.34
N MET A 230 11.35 32.03 -15.15
CA MET A 230 10.97 30.69 -14.67
C MET A 230 9.89 30.14 -15.61
N SER A 231 10.26 29.19 -16.46
CA SER A 231 9.31 28.45 -17.29
C SER A 231 8.46 27.52 -16.40
N SER A 232 7.30 27.07 -16.90
CA SER A 232 6.50 26.04 -16.22
C SER A 232 7.29 24.77 -15.90
N SER A 233 8.30 24.46 -16.72
CA SER A 233 9.25 23.35 -16.48
C SER A 233 10.17 23.61 -15.28
N ALA A 234 10.60 24.85 -15.05
CA ALA A 234 11.47 25.18 -13.91
C ALA A 234 10.70 25.09 -12.58
N LEU A 235 9.45 25.57 -12.56
CA LEU A 235 8.56 25.46 -11.40
C LEU A 235 8.25 23.99 -11.07
N HIS A 236 7.89 23.18 -12.07
CA HIS A 236 7.65 21.74 -11.90
C HIS A 236 8.87 20.99 -11.36
N ASN A 237 10.08 21.35 -11.81
CA ASN A 237 11.32 20.76 -11.31
C ASN A 237 11.61 21.17 -9.86
N SER A 238 11.26 22.39 -9.45
CA SER A 238 11.37 22.85 -8.05
C SER A 238 10.47 22.04 -7.12
N VAL A 239 9.19 21.87 -7.49
CA VAL A 239 8.22 21.08 -6.70
C VAL A 239 8.69 19.63 -6.52
N LYS A 240 9.21 19.01 -7.59
CA LYS A 240 9.79 17.65 -7.50
C LYS A 240 11.04 17.57 -6.62
N ALA A 241 11.87 18.62 -6.60
CA ALA A 241 13.06 18.66 -5.75
C ALA A 241 12.69 18.75 -4.27
N GLU A 242 11.72 19.61 -3.93
CA GLU A 242 11.17 19.71 -2.57
C GLU A 242 10.54 18.39 -2.10
N GLU A 243 9.80 17.70 -2.98
CA GLU A 243 9.23 16.39 -2.67
C GLU A 243 10.31 15.35 -2.34
N VAL A 244 11.38 15.27 -3.15
CA VAL A 244 12.47 14.32 -2.93
C VAL A 244 13.28 14.65 -1.68
N GLU A 245 13.53 15.93 -1.41
CA GLU A 245 14.19 16.37 -0.17
C GLU A 245 13.34 16.03 1.06
N SER A 246 12.03 16.29 1.00
CA SER A 246 11.07 15.93 2.03
C SER A 246 11.06 14.42 2.29
N LYS A 247 11.00 13.59 1.24
CA LYS A 247 11.08 12.13 1.38
C LYS A 247 12.38 11.71 2.08
N ARG A 248 13.53 12.21 1.63
CA ARG A 248 14.85 11.88 2.22
C ARG A 248 14.97 12.29 3.68
N ALA A 249 14.44 13.45 4.05
CA ALA A 249 14.50 13.97 5.41
C ALA A 249 13.65 13.13 6.39
N HIS A 250 12.62 12.45 5.89
CA HIS A 250 11.63 11.73 6.71
C HIS A 250 11.65 10.20 6.55
N LEU A 251 12.52 9.64 5.72
CA LEU A 251 12.62 8.19 5.50
C LEU A 251 13.25 7.48 6.72
N ARG A 252 12.41 7.11 7.68
CA ARG A 252 12.78 6.42 8.93
C ARG A 252 11.63 5.50 9.35
N PRO A 253 11.87 4.34 9.98
CA PRO A 253 10.82 3.40 10.34
C PRO A 253 9.65 4.02 11.11
N GLU A 254 9.90 4.97 12.02
CA GLU A 254 8.88 5.64 12.80
C GLU A 254 7.88 6.45 11.96
N ASN A 255 8.27 6.90 10.77
CA ASN A 255 7.41 7.67 9.86
C ASN A 255 6.64 6.80 8.86
N PHE A 256 6.75 5.48 8.95
CA PHE A 256 5.94 4.56 8.16
C PHE A 256 4.66 4.19 8.92
N VAL A 257 3.56 4.09 8.16
CA VAL A 257 2.24 3.71 8.66
C VAL A 257 1.67 2.60 7.79
N MET A 258 1.41 1.44 8.37
CA MET A 258 0.65 0.37 7.71
C MET A 258 -0.86 0.60 7.91
N VAL A 259 -1.66 0.56 6.85
CA VAL A 259 -3.12 0.62 6.91
C VAL A 259 -3.67 -0.68 6.33
N ASP A 260 -4.35 -1.46 7.15
CA ASP A 260 -4.81 -2.81 6.77
C ASP A 260 -6.06 -3.18 7.59
N ASP A 261 -6.97 -3.95 7.00
CA ASP A 261 -8.12 -4.52 7.70
C ASP A 261 -7.73 -5.79 8.49
N SER A 262 -6.69 -6.50 8.04
CA SER A 262 -6.25 -7.74 8.66
C SER A 262 -5.28 -7.49 9.81
N LEU A 263 -5.69 -7.87 11.02
CA LEU A 263 -4.87 -7.68 12.22
C LEU A 263 -3.51 -8.40 12.15
N MET A 264 -3.40 -9.54 11.46
CA MET A 264 -2.10 -10.21 11.31
C MET A 264 -1.10 -9.40 10.48
N ASN A 265 -1.56 -8.50 9.60
CA ASN A 265 -0.70 -7.67 8.78
C ASN A 265 -0.10 -6.48 9.55
N ILE A 266 -0.61 -6.13 10.73
CA ILE A 266 -0.08 -5.00 11.51
C ILE A 266 1.06 -5.37 12.48
N ASP A 267 1.24 -6.66 12.78
CA ASP A 267 2.24 -7.16 13.74
C ASP A 267 3.67 -6.76 13.33
N ALA A 268 4.09 -7.20 12.15
CA ALA A 268 5.44 -6.96 11.66
C ALA A 268 5.77 -5.45 11.51
N PRO A 269 4.90 -4.59 10.96
CA PRO A 269 5.08 -3.14 11.02
C PRO A 269 5.34 -2.60 12.44
N LEU A 270 4.50 -2.97 13.40
CA LEU A 270 4.64 -2.48 14.78
C LEU A 270 5.95 -2.94 15.44
N GLU A 271 6.42 -4.15 15.14
CA GLU A 271 7.71 -4.68 15.57
C GLU A 271 8.91 -4.04 14.85
N LEU A 272 8.72 -3.56 13.62
CA LEU A 272 9.72 -2.82 12.84
C LEU A 272 9.84 -1.36 13.31
N GLY A 273 9.03 -0.93 14.27
CA GLY A 273 9.00 0.43 14.80
C GLY A 273 8.07 1.36 14.02
N TRP A 274 7.29 0.84 13.06
CA TRP A 274 6.30 1.61 12.34
C TRP A 274 5.08 1.88 13.23
N SER A 275 4.21 2.74 12.74
CA SER A 275 2.84 2.87 13.22
C SER A 275 1.89 2.07 12.34
N ALA A 276 0.66 1.88 12.81
CA ALA A 276 -0.39 1.19 12.07
C ALA A 276 -1.76 1.83 12.32
N VAL A 277 -2.61 1.75 11.31
CA VAL A 277 -4.04 2.02 11.38
C VAL A 277 -4.74 0.72 11.04
N TRP A 278 -5.43 0.13 12.02
CA TRP A 278 -6.23 -1.06 11.80
C TRP A 278 -7.66 -0.65 11.46
N TYR A 279 -8.13 -1.06 10.28
CA TYR A 279 -9.53 -0.91 9.90
C TYR A 279 -10.32 -2.10 10.42
N ALA A 280 -10.98 -1.90 11.57
CA ALA A 280 -11.73 -2.93 12.23
C ALA A 280 -13.17 -2.97 11.70
N HIS A 281 -13.48 -4.01 10.93
CA HIS A 281 -14.83 -4.23 10.40
C HIS A 281 -15.78 -4.72 11.48
N ASP A 282 -17.08 -4.53 11.25
CA ASP A 282 -18.14 -4.99 12.15
C ASP A 282 -17.91 -4.58 13.62
N ALA A 283 -18.10 -5.54 14.53
CA ALA A 283 -17.89 -5.40 15.98
C ALA A 283 -16.52 -5.96 16.42
N GLU A 284 -15.54 -6.08 15.52
CA GLU A 284 -14.22 -6.59 15.88
C GLU A 284 -13.54 -5.69 16.91
N GLU A 285 -12.87 -6.27 17.91
CA GLU A 285 -12.11 -5.53 18.91
C GLU A 285 -10.68 -6.05 18.94
N LEU A 286 -9.75 -5.19 19.37
CA LEU A 286 -8.37 -5.62 19.57
C LEU A 286 -8.35 -6.74 20.62
N PRO A 287 -7.66 -7.85 20.36
CA PRO A 287 -7.57 -8.92 21.33
C PRO A 287 -6.78 -8.45 22.56
N THR A 288 -7.32 -8.75 23.73
CA THR A 288 -6.74 -8.36 25.04
C THR A 288 -6.09 -9.52 25.78
N ASP A 289 -6.40 -10.77 25.38
CA ASP A 289 -5.92 -11.99 26.03
C ASP A 289 -4.80 -12.66 25.22
N VAL A 290 -3.62 -12.77 25.82
CA VAL A 290 -2.44 -13.43 25.23
C VAL A 290 -2.68 -14.91 24.90
N MET A 291 -3.62 -15.56 25.59
CA MET A 291 -3.96 -16.97 25.35
C MET A 291 -4.73 -17.14 24.04
N THR A 292 -5.44 -16.11 23.58
CA THR A 292 -6.21 -16.13 22.34
C THR A 292 -5.47 -15.46 21.18
N ASN A 293 -4.59 -14.49 21.48
CA ASN A 293 -3.72 -13.87 20.49
C ASN A 293 -2.38 -13.48 21.14
N ALA A 294 -1.28 -14.09 20.67
CA ALA A 294 0.06 -13.85 21.21
C ALA A 294 0.53 -12.39 21.08
N SER A 295 -0.02 -11.64 20.12
CA SER A 295 0.28 -10.24 19.84
C SER A 295 -0.54 -9.25 20.68
N ALA A 296 -1.46 -9.71 21.55
CA ALA A 296 -2.26 -8.84 22.42
C ALA A 296 -1.41 -7.82 23.23
N PRO A 297 -0.27 -8.19 23.85
CA PRO A 297 0.60 -7.22 24.52
C PRO A 297 1.23 -6.18 23.57
N LEU A 298 1.53 -6.57 22.33
CA LEU A 298 2.05 -5.67 21.29
C LEU A 298 1.00 -4.60 20.95
N TYR A 299 -0.26 -5.01 20.73
CA TYR A 299 -1.35 -4.07 20.44
C TYR A 299 -1.60 -3.11 21.60
N ALA A 300 -1.69 -3.62 22.83
CA ALA A 300 -1.90 -2.78 24.00
C ALA A 300 -0.79 -1.72 24.16
N SER A 301 0.48 -2.13 23.98
CA SER A 301 1.63 -1.22 24.01
C SER A 301 1.58 -0.21 22.85
N ALA A 302 1.25 -0.65 21.64
CA ALA A 302 1.17 0.21 20.47
C ALA A 302 0.08 1.29 20.62
N VAL A 303 -1.12 0.91 21.08
CA VAL A 303 -2.24 1.83 21.38
C VAL A 303 -1.85 2.81 22.48
N ALA A 304 -1.32 2.33 23.61
CA ALA A 304 -0.90 3.21 24.72
C ALA A 304 0.17 4.21 24.29
N SER A 305 1.03 3.81 23.36
CA SER A 305 2.09 4.64 22.81
C SER A 305 1.62 5.55 21.66
N GLY A 306 0.37 5.42 21.20
CA GLY A 306 -0.22 6.18 20.09
C GLY A 306 0.15 5.70 18.67
N ARG A 307 0.92 4.62 18.55
CA ARG A 307 1.38 4.04 17.27
C ARG A 307 0.35 3.14 16.58
N LEU A 308 -0.67 2.66 17.29
CA LEU A 308 -1.78 1.93 16.71
C LEU A 308 -3.06 2.75 16.87
N GLN A 309 -3.68 3.10 15.75
CA GLN A 309 -5.03 3.68 15.71
C GLN A 309 -6.00 2.62 15.20
N VAL A 310 -7.24 2.66 15.69
CA VAL A 310 -8.33 1.79 15.21
C VAL A 310 -9.39 2.68 14.59
N ILE A 311 -9.81 2.36 13.38
CA ILE A 311 -10.87 3.07 12.65
C ILE A 311 -12.02 2.12 12.31
N ARG A 312 -13.22 2.66 12.17
CA ARG A 312 -14.43 1.91 11.76
C ARG A 312 -14.93 2.28 10.37
N SER A 313 -14.33 3.31 9.79
CA SER A 313 -14.51 3.70 8.41
C SER A 313 -13.17 4.16 7.86
N ILE A 314 -12.87 3.78 6.62
CA ILE A 314 -11.68 4.27 5.91
C ILE A 314 -11.63 5.82 5.86
N LEU A 315 -12.77 6.50 5.94
CA LEU A 315 -12.84 7.98 5.97
C LEU A 315 -12.30 8.61 7.26
N GLU A 316 -12.03 7.82 8.30
CA GLU A 316 -11.36 8.27 9.52
C GLU A 316 -9.82 8.26 9.41
N LEU A 317 -9.28 7.71 8.31
CA LEU A 317 -7.85 7.50 8.12
C LEU A 317 -7.04 8.79 8.30
N LYS A 318 -7.50 9.91 7.72
CA LYS A 318 -6.81 11.19 7.84
C LYS A 318 -6.61 11.60 9.30
N THR A 319 -7.68 11.55 10.10
CA THR A 319 -7.62 11.91 11.52
C THR A 319 -6.73 10.94 12.31
N ALA A 320 -6.77 9.64 11.99
CA ALA A 320 -5.88 8.66 12.61
C ALA A 320 -4.40 8.96 12.32
N VAL A 321 -4.07 9.27 11.07
CA VAL A 321 -2.72 9.60 10.61
C VAL A 321 -2.22 10.91 11.23
N GLU A 322 -3.08 11.92 11.36
CA GLU A 322 -2.77 13.16 12.07
C GLU A 322 -2.39 12.91 13.54
N ARG A 323 -3.09 12.02 14.25
CA ARG A 323 -2.75 11.62 15.62
C ARG A 323 -1.40 10.91 15.69
N ILE A 324 -1.14 9.97 14.79
CA ILE A 324 0.16 9.28 14.68
C ILE A 324 1.29 10.31 14.46
N ARG A 325 1.09 11.27 13.56
CA ARG A 325 2.08 12.31 13.27
C ARG A 325 2.42 13.15 14.49
N GLN A 326 1.41 13.54 15.28
CA GLN A 326 1.61 14.30 16.51
C GLN A 326 2.44 13.51 17.53
N VAL A 327 2.12 12.23 17.70
CA VAL A 327 2.84 11.31 18.60
C VAL A 327 4.30 11.15 18.16
N ASN A 328 4.55 10.92 16.87
CA ASN A 328 5.91 10.76 16.34
C ASN A 328 6.75 12.03 16.54
N SER A 329 6.15 13.20 16.29
CA SER A 329 6.84 14.49 16.46
C SER A 329 7.29 14.76 17.89
N GLN A 330 6.49 14.32 18.88
CA GLN A 330 6.83 14.48 20.29
C GLN A 330 7.99 13.57 20.72
N ARG A 331 8.15 12.40 20.09
CA ARG A 331 9.24 11.47 20.39
C ARG A 331 10.58 11.92 19.85
N THR A 332 10.61 12.59 18.70
CA THR A 332 11.86 13.09 18.10
C THR A 332 12.49 14.26 18.88
N LEU A 333 11.73 14.90 19.79
CA LEU A 333 12.18 16.03 20.61
C LEU A 333 12.75 15.62 21.99
N LEU A 334 12.66 14.33 22.35
CA LEU A 334 13.18 13.74 23.58
C LEU A 334 14.43 12.90 23.25
#